data_AF-A0A225WJI8-F1
#
_entry.id   AF-A0A225WJI8-F1
#
_cell.length_a   1.000
_cell.length_b   1.000
_cell.length_c   1.000
_cell.angle_alpha   90.00
_cell.angle_beta   90.00
_cell.angle_gamma   90.00
#
_symmetry.space_group_name_H-M   'P 1'
#
loop_
_entity.id
_entity.type
_entity.pdbx_description
1 polymer ?
#
loop_
_entity_poly.entity_id
_entity_poly.type
_entity_poly.pdbx_seq_one_letter_code
_entity_poly.pdbx_strand_id
1 'polypeptide(L)'
;MMMINGKPAVFKSKYQHTVALSLAEAEYMILSQCTQEVLWTHAMFKDLGHEQVEATQVLEVNQGAIALASSSGCNTRTKHVNINHHFIRENVAGISLM
;
A
#
# COMPACT_ATOMS: atom_id res chain seq x y z
N MET A 1 5.83 -5.52 -5.69
CA MET A 1 7.05 -5.36 -6.51
C MET A 1 7.00 -3.97 -7.13
N MET A 2 8.07 -3.18 -7.01
CA MET A 2 8.16 -1.83 -7.57
C MET A 2 8.97 -1.85 -8.86
N MET A 3 8.49 -1.12 -9.85
CA MET A 3 9.11 -0.97 -11.15
C MET A 3 9.81 0.39 -11.23
N ILE A 4 11.06 0.40 -11.69
CA ILE A 4 11.82 1.62 -11.99
C ILE A 4 12.21 1.53 -13.47
N ASN A 5 11.76 2.50 -14.28
CA ASN A 5 11.95 2.51 -15.74
C ASN A 5 11.53 1.19 -16.43
N GLY A 6 10.37 0.64 -16.02
CA GLY A 6 9.82 -0.59 -16.58
C GLY A 6 10.55 -1.87 -16.18
N LYS A 7 11.50 -1.81 -15.24
CA LYS A 7 12.24 -2.97 -14.73
C LYS A 7 11.94 -3.21 -13.25
N PRO A 8 11.82 -4.47 -12.80
CA PRO A 8 11.64 -4.77 -11.40
C PRO A 8 12.91 -4.38 -10.63
N ALA A 9 12.75 -3.53 -9.61
CA ALA A 9 13.88 -3.01 -8.85
C ALA A 9 13.77 -3.33 -7.36
N VAL A 10 12.55 -3.30 -6.79
CA VAL A 10 12.31 -3.59 -5.37
C VAL A 10 11.26 -4.68 -5.24
N PHE A 11 11.58 -5.74 -4.52
CA PHE A 11 10.62 -6.74 -4.09
C PHE A 11 10.87 -7.10 -2.64
N LYS A 12 9.78 -7.45 -1.94
CA LYS A 12 9.82 -7.88 -0.55
C LYS A 12 8.83 -9.01 -0.40
N SER A 13 9.29 -10.11 0.18
CA SER A 13 8.45 -11.21 0.61
C SER A 13 8.68 -11.38 2.10
N LYS A 14 7.63 -11.17 2.89
CA LYS A 14 7.70 -11.25 4.35
C LYS A 14 6.37 -11.76 4.87
N TYR A 15 6.43 -12.64 5.87
CA TYR A 15 5.24 -13.01 6.63
C TYR A 15 4.71 -11.79 7.38
N GLN A 16 3.40 -11.58 7.29
CA GLN A 16 2.69 -10.63 8.15
C GLN A 16 2.85 -11.02 9.62
N HIS A 17 3.29 -10.07 10.44
CA HIS A 17 3.47 -10.28 11.89
C HIS A 17 2.15 -10.41 12.65
N THR A 18 1.09 -9.86 12.07
CA THR A 18 -0.27 -9.85 12.62
C THR A 18 -1.16 -10.83 11.87
N VAL A 19 -2.07 -11.48 12.58
CA VAL A 19 -3.05 -12.38 11.98
C VAL A 19 -4.10 -11.56 11.23
N ALA A 20 -4.28 -11.84 9.95
CA ALA A 20 -5.39 -11.33 9.16
C ALA A 20 -6.57 -12.31 9.21
N LEU A 21 -7.79 -11.83 9.37
CA LEU A 21 -8.99 -12.67 9.43
C LEU A 21 -9.59 -12.95 8.05
N SER A 22 -9.07 -12.30 7.00
CA SER A 22 -9.47 -12.53 5.61
C SER A 22 -8.32 -12.20 4.65
N LEU A 23 -8.41 -12.69 3.41
CA LEU A 23 -7.43 -12.37 2.37
C LEU A 23 -7.42 -10.86 2.06
N ALA A 24 -8.60 -10.23 1.99
CA ALA A 24 -8.72 -8.78 1.76
C ALA A 24 -8.04 -7.97 2.87
N GLU A 25 -8.08 -8.45 4.11
CA GLU A 25 -7.37 -7.83 5.21
C GLU A 25 -5.85 -8.04 5.11
N ALA A 26 -5.40 -9.24 4.71
CA ALA A 26 -3.99 -9.51 4.48
C ALA A 26 -3.42 -8.63 3.37
N GLU A 27 -4.12 -8.51 2.23
CA GLU A 27 -3.72 -7.65 1.13
C GLU A 27 -3.80 -6.17 1.50
N TYR A 28 -4.78 -5.75 2.31
CA TYR A 28 -4.79 -4.39 2.88
C TYR A 28 -3.55 -4.11 3.76
N MET A 29 -3.11 -5.08 4.58
CA MET A 29 -1.87 -4.96 5.34
C MET A 29 -0.63 -4.91 4.43
N ILE A 30 -0.60 -5.70 3.35
CA ILE A 30 0.47 -5.68 2.35
C ILE A 30 0.52 -4.34 1.62
N LEU A 31 -0.63 -3.77 1.25
CA LEU A 31 -0.72 -2.44 0.65
C LEU A 31 -0.11 -1.38 1.56
N SER A 32 -0.41 -1.42 2.86
CA SER A 32 0.21 -0.52 3.84
C SER A 32 1.75 -0.64 3.87
N GLN A 33 2.29 -1.86 3.80
CA GLN A 33 3.74 -2.06 3.69
C GLN A 33 4.28 -1.55 2.35
N CYS A 34 3.58 -1.79 1.26
CA CYS A 34 3.93 -1.31 -0.07
C CYS A 34 4.02 0.22 -0.11
N THR A 35 3.05 0.93 0.51
CA THR A 35 3.08 2.38 0.63
C THR A 35 4.32 2.88 1.38
N GLN A 36 4.72 2.21 2.47
CA GLN A 36 5.93 2.57 3.21
C GLN A 36 7.19 2.42 2.34
N GLU A 37 7.30 1.33 1.58
CA GLU A 37 8.43 1.10 0.67
C GLU A 37 8.47 2.13 -0.47
N VAL A 38 7.31 2.53 -1.00
CA VAL A 38 7.19 3.59 -2.01
C VAL A 38 7.68 4.92 -1.46
N LEU A 39 7.20 5.33 -0.28
CA LEU A 39 7.61 6.58 0.36
C LEU A 39 9.10 6.59 0.69
N TRP A 40 9.62 5.47 1.18
CA TRP A 40 11.05 5.32 1.44
C TRP A 40 11.87 5.43 0.15
N THR A 41 11.40 4.83 -0.94
CA THR A 41 12.05 4.93 -2.25
C THR A 41 12.02 6.35 -2.81
N HIS A 42 10.91 7.08 -2.62
CA HIS A 42 10.81 8.51 -2.96
C HIS A 42 11.81 9.36 -2.18
N ALA A 43 11.92 9.14 -0.87
CA ALA A 43 12.91 9.82 -0.03
C ALA A 43 14.34 9.51 -0.49
N MET A 44 14.66 8.24 -0.76
CA MET A 44 15.96 7.83 -1.28
C MET A 44 16.29 8.51 -2.61
N PHE A 45 15.33 8.56 -3.54
CA PHE A 45 15.54 9.24 -4.83
C PHE A 45 15.70 10.74 -4.67
N LYS A 46 14.96 11.37 -3.75
CA LYS A 46 15.13 12.78 -3.42
C LYS A 46 16.54 13.08 -2.90
N ASP A 47 17.07 12.23 -2.02
CA ASP A 47 18.45 12.37 -1.51
C ASP A 47 19.51 12.22 -2.61
N LEU A 48 19.20 11.46 -3.67
CA LEU A 48 20.03 11.31 -4.86
C LEU A 48 19.83 12.43 -5.90
N GLY A 49 18.99 13.42 -5.64
CA GLY A 49 18.71 14.54 -6.55
C GLY A 49 17.63 14.24 -7.60
N HIS A 50 16.88 13.16 -7.46
CA HIS A 50 15.82 12.71 -8.36
C HIS A 50 14.44 12.75 -7.68
N GLU A 51 13.98 13.94 -7.27
CA GLU A 51 12.69 14.06 -6.59
C GLU A 51 11.52 13.60 -7.47
N GLN A 52 10.71 12.67 -6.95
CA GLN A 52 9.46 12.25 -7.57
C GLN A 52 8.29 13.03 -6.96
N VAL A 53 7.65 13.86 -7.79
CA VAL A 53 6.51 14.71 -7.37
C VAL A 53 5.18 14.01 -7.63
N GLU A 54 5.13 13.11 -8.62
CA GLU A 54 3.93 12.40 -9.00
C GLU A 54 3.65 11.20 -8.09
N ALA A 55 2.37 10.89 -7.90
CA ALA A 55 1.95 9.73 -7.14
C ALA A 55 2.36 8.43 -7.86
N THR A 56 2.87 7.46 -7.09
CA THR A 56 3.19 6.13 -7.64
C THR A 56 1.92 5.29 -7.76
N GLN A 57 1.68 4.74 -8.94
CA GLN A 57 0.57 3.81 -9.15
C GLN A 57 0.87 2.48 -8.45
N VAL A 58 -0.05 2.05 -7.59
CA VAL A 58 -0.03 0.74 -6.94
C VAL A 58 -1.17 -0.10 -7.52
N LEU A 59 -0.86 -1.30 -7.99
CA LEU A 59 -1.83 -2.23 -8.57
C LEU A 59 -2.22 -3.27 -7.51
N GLU A 60 -3.53 -3.44 -7.33
CA GLU A 60 -4.14 -4.45 -6.45
C GLU A 60 -5.30 -5.11 -7.21
N VAL A 61 -5.46 -6.43 -7.05
CA VAL A 61 -6.54 -7.18 -7.70
C VAL A 61 -7.70 -7.43 -6.75
N ASN A 62 -7.48 -7.35 -5.44
CA ASN A 62 -8.54 -7.55 -4.46
C ASN A 62 -9.34 -6.28 -4.19
N GLN A 63 -10.55 -6.25 -4.73
CA GLN A 63 -11.51 -5.16 -4.55
C GLN A 63 -11.87 -4.89 -3.09
N GLY A 64 -11.84 -5.91 -2.22
CA GLY A 64 -12.02 -5.75 -0.78
C GLY A 64 -10.88 -4.97 -0.13
N ALA A 65 -9.63 -5.26 -0.50
CA ALA A 65 -8.45 -4.51 -0.02
C ALA A 65 -8.47 -3.05 -0.53
N ILE A 66 -8.85 -2.86 -1.80
CA ILE A 66 -9.04 -1.53 -2.39
C ILE A 66 -10.12 -0.73 -1.64
N ALA A 67 -11.26 -1.35 -1.34
CA ALA A 67 -12.34 -0.73 -0.57
C ALA A 67 -11.90 -0.35 0.87
N LEU A 68 -11.08 -1.18 1.51
CA LEU A 68 -10.52 -0.88 2.83
C LEU A 68 -9.53 0.31 2.81
N ALA A 69 -8.77 0.43 1.72
CA ALA A 69 -7.86 1.56 1.46
C ALA A 69 -8.58 2.86 1.10
N SER A 70 -9.76 2.81 0.45
CA SER A 70 -10.55 4.01 0.11
C SER A 70 -11.25 4.66 1.28
N SER A 71 -11.15 4.10 2.49
CA SER A 71 -12.03 4.42 3.64
C SER A 71 -13.52 4.09 3.45
N SER A 72 -13.94 3.63 2.27
CA SER A 72 -15.32 3.24 1.95
C SER A 72 -15.75 1.90 2.56
N GLY A 73 -14.78 1.05 2.94
CA GLY A 73 -15.02 -0.29 3.50
C GLY A 73 -14.95 -0.41 5.02
N CYS A 74 -14.88 0.69 5.79
CA CYS A 74 -14.72 0.63 7.24
C CYS A 74 -15.99 0.12 7.92
N ASN A 75 -16.05 -1.18 8.14
CA ASN A 75 -17.17 -1.88 8.80
C ASN A 75 -16.75 -2.37 10.19
N THR A 76 -17.72 -2.72 11.05
CA THR A 76 -17.46 -3.21 12.40
C THR A 76 -16.51 -4.42 12.45
N ARG A 77 -16.42 -5.17 11.33
CA ARG A 77 -15.57 -6.35 11.15
C ARG A 77 -14.10 -6.07 10.86
N THR A 78 -13.70 -4.82 10.60
CA THR A 78 -12.28 -4.46 10.37
C THR A 78 -11.71 -3.55 11.46
N LYS A 79 -12.43 -3.39 12.58
CA LYS A 79 -11.96 -2.63 13.75
C LYS A 79 -10.73 -3.24 14.43
N HIS A 80 -10.51 -4.54 14.28
CA HIS A 80 -9.35 -5.23 14.83
C HIS A 80 -8.08 -5.04 13.99
N VAL A 81 -8.20 -4.46 12.80
CA VAL A 81 -7.05 -4.08 11.98
C VAL A 81 -6.31 -2.97 12.71
N ASN A 82 -5.02 -3.17 12.93
CA ASN A 82 -4.19 -2.22 13.66
C ASN A 82 -4.21 -0.84 12.96
N ILE A 83 -4.29 0.23 13.75
CA ILE A 83 -4.34 1.62 13.29
C ILE A 83 -3.16 1.94 12.37
N ASN A 84 -2.00 1.31 12.58
CA ASN A 84 -0.82 1.46 11.72
C ASN A 84 -1.10 1.15 10.24
N HIS A 85 -2.07 0.27 9.95
CA HIS A 85 -2.46 -0.03 8.57
C HIS A 85 -3.40 1.02 7.97
N HIS A 86 -4.05 1.86 8.78
CA HIS A 86 -4.84 2.98 8.31
C HIS A 86 -4.01 4.12 7.73
N PHE A 87 -2.69 4.12 7.95
CA PHE A 87 -1.74 5.03 7.32
C PHE A 87 -1.92 5.14 5.79
N ILE A 88 -2.28 4.04 5.13
CA ILE A 88 -2.54 4.06 3.68
C ILE A 88 -3.69 5.02 3.30
N ARG A 89 -4.72 5.16 4.14
CA ARG A 89 -5.88 6.02 3.85
C ARG A 89 -5.49 7.49 3.72
N GLU A 90 -4.44 7.91 4.42
CA GLU A 90 -3.91 9.27 4.36
C GLU A 90 -2.98 9.50 3.16
N ASN A 91 -2.49 8.41 2.55
CA ASN A 91 -1.49 8.45 1.48
C ASN A 91 -2.05 8.04 0.10
N VAL A 92 -3.36 7.80 0.00
CA VAL A 92 -4.04 7.49 -1.27
C VAL A 92 -4.67 8.76 -1.84
N ALA A 93 -4.13 9.23 -2.96
CA ALA A 93 -4.64 10.42 -3.66
C ALA A 93 -5.79 10.13 -4.64
N GLY A 94 -5.99 8.86 -5.02
CA GLY A 94 -7.05 8.42 -5.92
C GLY A 94 -6.98 6.92 -6.19
N ILE A 95 -8.13 6.26 -6.30
CA ILE A 95 -8.23 4.84 -6.64
C ILE A 95 -8.70 4.76 -8.09
N SER A 96 -7.84 4.27 -8.96
CA SER A 96 -8.27 3.81 -10.28
C SER A 96 -8.71 2.36 -10.13
N LEU A 97 -10.03 2.14 -10.09
CA LEU A 97 -10.59 0.80 -10.25
C LEU A 97 -10.27 0.37 -11.69
N MET A 98 -9.49 -0.70 -11.83
CA MET A 98 -9.25 -1.34 -13.12
C MET A 98 -10.38 -2.32 -13.42
#